data_AF-A0AAQ4EW47-F1
#
_entry.id   AF-A0AAQ4EW47-F1
#
_cell.length_a   1.000
_cell.length_b   1.000
_cell.length_c   1.000
_cell.angle_alpha   90.00
_cell.angle_beta   90.00
_cell.angle_gamma   90.00
#
_symmetry.space_group_name_H-M   'P 1'
#
loop_
_entity.id
_entity.type
_entity.pdbx_description
1 polymer ?
#
loop_
_entity_poly.entity_id
_entity_poly.type
_entity_poly.pdbx_seq_one_letter_code
_entity_poly.pdbx_strand_id
1 'polypeptide(L)'
;MGKEERPRRPAKVTLKSLEDIMRHLFQLLTAISCCMMLVVVTVNANPQRLLIGDHSPFGSPLPDTNEQETFTRAINAVANAVFLLAQIIVPTVVMVTMYYYRFYRIMRAWITFVSCWILVEAPAMYMKIVCGAYGVQMDIFSAGLLVYNFMALGLAVSVSKEPLALRQFYWIVESSFMALILIRFLPSWTLWAVLCLIPIWDLVAVLATIGPLRIMVEAAAERKDGLHADGFVFSTAADGIEMGLGDFVFYSVLAGKVAMLGDWAIVFASFVGVLVGVCVTIYLAALRQSAVPALPVSLAFGLTFAAFQNIIHSFNNELLAMQAFI
;
A
#
# COMPACT_ATOMS: atom_id res chain seq x y z
N MET A 1 20.27 39.10 33.51
CA MET A 1 19.23 38.33 34.24
C MET A 1 18.51 37.45 33.24
N GLY A 2 18.93 36.19 33.16
CA GLY A 2 18.37 35.20 32.23
C GLY A 2 16.95 34.82 32.63
N LYS A 3 16.06 34.74 31.63
CA LYS A 3 14.73 34.14 31.81
C LYS A 3 14.90 32.63 31.77
N GLU A 4 14.74 32.02 32.92
CA GLU A 4 14.72 30.57 33.12
C GLU A 4 13.48 29.99 32.41
N GLU A 5 13.68 29.32 31.27
CA GLU A 5 12.63 28.54 30.62
C GLU A 5 12.27 27.36 31.51
N ARG A 6 11.07 27.41 32.12
CA ARG A 6 10.51 26.27 32.85
C ARG A 6 10.42 25.05 31.91
N PRO A 7 10.81 23.84 32.36
CA PRO A 7 10.65 22.63 31.56
C PRO A 7 9.17 22.40 31.25
N ARG A 8 8.81 22.24 29.98
CA ARG A 8 7.46 21.85 29.55
C ARG A 8 7.13 20.50 30.19
N ARG A 9 6.20 20.47 31.15
CA ARG A 9 5.64 19.20 31.66
C ARG A 9 4.98 18.48 30.47
N PRO A 10 5.13 17.15 30.33
CA PRO A 10 4.37 16.42 29.34
C PRO A 10 2.87 16.63 29.62
N ALA A 11 2.12 17.04 28.59
CA ALA A 11 0.68 17.24 28.70
C ALA A 11 0.03 15.93 29.18
N LYS A 12 -0.77 16.00 30.25
CA LYS A 12 -1.55 14.84 30.71
C LYS A 12 -2.55 14.48 29.60
N VAL A 13 -2.38 13.30 29.00
CA VAL A 13 -3.35 12.74 28.05
C VAL A 13 -4.69 12.60 28.78
N THR A 14 -5.70 13.34 28.34
CA THR A 14 -7.05 13.25 28.90
C THR A 14 -7.74 11.98 28.40
N LEU A 15 -8.57 11.33 29.22
CA LEU A 15 -9.29 10.09 28.82
C LEU A 15 -10.08 10.26 27.50
N LYS A 16 -10.65 11.44 27.27
CA LYS A 16 -11.33 11.79 26.03
C LYS A 16 -10.40 11.76 24.80
N SER A 17 -9.16 12.22 24.97
CA SER A 17 -8.13 12.11 23.93
C SER A 17 -7.76 10.66 23.64
N LEU A 18 -7.82 9.76 24.62
CA LEU A 18 -7.53 8.33 24.42
C LEU A 18 -8.65 7.63 23.63
N GLU A 19 -9.92 7.90 23.97
CA GLU A 19 -11.07 7.36 23.24
C GLU A 19 -11.08 7.80 21.78
N ASP A 20 -10.74 9.06 21.51
CA ASP A 20 -10.62 9.59 20.15
C ASP A 20 -9.50 8.88 19.38
N ILE A 21 -8.32 8.72 19.98
CA ILE A 21 -7.20 7.97 19.37
C ILE A 21 -7.60 6.52 19.08
N MET A 22 -8.25 5.84 20.02
CA MET A 22 -8.69 4.45 19.83
C MET A 22 -9.73 4.33 18.71
N ARG A 23 -10.70 5.25 18.63
CA ARG A 23 -11.68 5.27 17.55
C ARG A 23 -11.01 5.41 16.18
N HIS A 24 -10.02 6.29 16.07
CA HIS A 24 -9.27 6.49 14.82
C HIS A 24 -8.42 5.27 14.46
N LEU A 25 -7.76 4.65 15.45
CA LEU A 25 -7.03 3.41 15.27
C LEU A 25 -7.94 2.30 14.74
N PHE A 26 -9.13 2.13 15.31
CA PHE A 26 -10.08 1.13 14.82
C PHE A 26 -10.56 1.40 13.40
N GLN A 27 -10.84 2.65 13.04
CA GLN A 27 -11.22 3.02 11.67
C GLN A 27 -10.10 2.70 10.67
N LEU A 28 -8.86 3.02 11.04
CA LEU A 28 -7.67 2.74 10.23
C LEU A 28 -7.47 1.23 10.06
N LEU A 29 -7.46 0.46 11.15
CA LEU A 29 -7.28 -1.00 11.10
C LEU A 29 -8.40 -1.67 10.29
N THR A 30 -9.64 -1.17 10.40
CA THR A 30 -10.78 -1.67 9.60
C THR A 30 -10.55 -1.41 8.12
N ALA A 31 -10.13 -0.20 7.75
CA ALA A 31 -9.86 0.14 6.35
C ALA A 31 -8.74 -0.73 5.75
N ILE A 32 -7.64 -0.93 6.49
CA ILE A 32 -6.53 -1.80 6.09
C ILE A 32 -7.02 -3.25 5.94
N SER A 33 -7.81 -3.73 6.90
CA SER A 33 -8.38 -5.08 6.89
C SER A 33 -9.29 -5.30 5.69
N CYS A 34 -10.18 -4.35 5.38
CA CYS A 34 -11.04 -4.40 4.20
C CYS A 34 -10.24 -4.44 2.90
N CYS A 35 -9.18 -3.62 2.79
CA CYS A 35 -8.30 -3.58 1.63
C CYS A 35 -7.59 -4.92 1.40
N MET A 36 -6.93 -5.45 2.44
CA MET A 36 -6.23 -6.74 2.38
C MET A 36 -7.20 -7.88 2.06
N MET A 37 -8.38 -7.90 2.69
CA MET A 37 -9.40 -8.94 2.45
C MET A 37 -9.87 -8.94 0.99
N LEU A 38 -10.14 -7.76 0.43
CA LEU A 38 -10.55 -7.64 -0.98
C LEU A 38 -9.51 -8.24 -1.93
N VAL A 39 -8.23 -7.97 -1.69
CA VAL A 39 -7.14 -8.55 -2.50
C VAL A 39 -7.03 -10.06 -2.30
N VAL A 40 -7.05 -10.56 -1.06
CA VAL A 40 -6.96 -12.01 -0.76
C VAL A 40 -8.12 -12.79 -1.41
N VAL A 41 -9.35 -12.28 -1.32
CA VAL A 41 -10.51 -12.90 -1.97
C VAL A 41 -10.35 -12.93 -3.49
N THR A 42 -9.90 -11.82 -4.07
CA THR A 42 -9.72 -11.69 -5.52
C THR A 42 -8.64 -12.66 -6.04
N VAL A 43 -7.52 -12.76 -5.32
CA VAL A 43 -6.42 -13.67 -5.66
C VAL A 43 -6.87 -15.12 -5.63
N ASN A 44 -7.61 -15.51 -4.60
CA ASN A 44 -8.10 -16.88 -4.46
C ASN A 44 -9.26 -17.22 -5.41
N ALA A 45 -10.04 -16.24 -5.85
CA ALA A 45 -11.13 -16.47 -6.80
C ALA A 45 -10.61 -16.97 -8.17
N ASN A 46 -9.44 -16.49 -8.63
CA ASN A 46 -8.87 -16.96 -9.89
C ASN A 46 -7.33 -16.80 -9.98
N PRO A 47 -6.56 -17.65 -9.27
CA PRO A 47 -5.11 -17.52 -9.17
C PRO A 47 -4.40 -17.69 -10.51
N GLN A 48 -4.93 -18.55 -11.40
CA GLN A 48 -4.31 -18.83 -12.70
C GLN A 48 -4.41 -17.65 -13.66
N ARG A 49 -5.54 -16.92 -13.70
CA ARG A 49 -5.69 -15.74 -14.59
C ARG A 49 -4.85 -14.55 -14.17
N LEU A 50 -4.51 -14.46 -12.88
CA LEU A 50 -3.56 -13.47 -12.38
C LEU A 50 -2.11 -13.78 -12.78
N LEU A 51 -1.81 -15.00 -13.24
CA LEU A 51 -0.46 -15.41 -13.63
C LEU A 51 -0.18 -15.34 -15.15
N ILE A 52 -1.20 -15.12 -15.99
CA ILE A 52 -1.03 -15.05 -17.46
C ILE A 52 -0.46 -13.68 -17.84
N GLY A 53 0.83 -13.46 -17.57
CA GLY A 53 1.59 -12.26 -17.93
C GLY A 53 1.58 -11.92 -19.42
N ASP A 54 0.59 -11.17 -19.91
CA ASP A 54 0.83 -10.26 -21.04
C ASP A 54 1.94 -9.28 -20.64
N HIS A 55 2.73 -8.85 -21.62
CA HIS A 55 3.91 -7.98 -21.48
C HIS A 55 3.83 -7.03 -20.28
N SER A 56 4.82 -7.09 -19.38
CA SER A 56 4.84 -6.26 -18.17
C SER A 56 4.90 -4.77 -18.54
N PRO A 57 3.90 -3.94 -18.19
CA PRO A 57 3.89 -2.50 -18.49
C PRO A 57 5.00 -1.75 -17.75
N PHE A 58 5.50 -2.31 -16.63
CA PHE A 58 6.62 -1.76 -15.86
C PHE A 58 7.99 -2.00 -16.55
N GLY A 59 8.07 -2.92 -17.51
CA GLY A 59 9.35 -3.35 -18.10
C GLY A 59 10.24 -4.11 -17.11
N SER A 60 10.60 -5.34 -17.43
CA SER A 60 11.62 -6.09 -16.68
C SER A 60 12.92 -6.08 -17.51
N PRO A 61 13.97 -5.36 -17.07
CA PRO A 61 15.21 -5.29 -17.84
C PRO A 61 15.92 -6.65 -17.92
N LEU A 62 15.69 -7.54 -16.95
CA LEU A 62 16.30 -8.87 -16.89
C LEU A 62 15.25 -9.99 -16.86
N PRO A 63 15.51 -11.11 -17.57
CA PRO A 63 14.61 -12.26 -17.57
C PRO A 63 14.56 -12.94 -16.19
N ASP A 64 13.34 -13.20 -15.69
CA ASP A 64 13.03 -13.94 -14.46
C ASP A 64 12.24 -15.22 -14.81
N THR A 65 12.88 -16.13 -15.54
CA THR A 65 12.28 -17.41 -15.97
C THR A 65 12.63 -18.55 -15.02
N ASN A 66 11.80 -19.59 -14.99
CA ASN A 66 12.03 -20.79 -14.17
C ASN A 66 13.20 -21.66 -14.64
N GLU A 67 13.79 -21.36 -15.81
CA GLU A 67 14.90 -22.12 -16.41
C GLU A 67 16.27 -21.71 -15.86
N GLN A 68 16.36 -20.57 -15.16
CA GLN A 68 17.62 -20.07 -14.62
C GLN A 68 17.95 -20.69 -13.26
N GLU A 69 19.25 -20.81 -12.96
CA GLU A 69 19.74 -21.14 -11.63
C GLU A 69 19.17 -20.20 -10.57
N THR A 70 18.84 -20.73 -9.39
CA THR A 70 18.17 -19.99 -8.31
C THR A 70 18.92 -18.73 -7.89
N PHE A 71 20.25 -18.78 -7.86
CA PHE A 71 21.09 -17.62 -7.49
C PHE A 71 21.04 -16.52 -8.55
N THR A 72 21.22 -16.88 -9.83
CA THR A 72 21.12 -15.94 -10.96
C THR A 72 19.74 -15.31 -11.03
N ARG A 73 18.69 -16.12 -10.82
CA ARG A 73 17.31 -15.64 -10.75
C ARG A 73 17.10 -14.66 -9.60
N ALA A 74 17.64 -14.94 -8.42
CA ALA A 74 17.55 -14.04 -7.28
C ALA A 74 18.24 -12.69 -7.56
N ILE A 75 19.41 -12.69 -8.20
CA ILE A 75 20.10 -11.45 -8.60
C ILE A 75 19.27 -10.67 -9.64
N ASN A 76 18.74 -11.35 -10.66
CA ASN A 76 17.90 -10.73 -11.68
C ASN A 76 16.64 -10.11 -11.06
N ALA A 77 16.01 -10.80 -10.13
CA ALA A 77 14.86 -10.30 -9.38
C ALA A 77 15.19 -9.05 -8.55
N VAL A 78 16.33 -9.02 -7.87
CA VAL A 78 16.80 -7.83 -7.14
C VAL A 78 17.07 -6.68 -8.08
N ALA A 79 17.73 -6.90 -9.21
CA ALA A 79 17.99 -5.88 -10.21
C ALA A 79 16.70 -5.33 -10.84
N ASN A 80 15.73 -6.19 -11.15
CA ASN A 80 14.40 -5.79 -11.59
C ASN A 80 13.66 -4.97 -10.52
N ALA A 81 13.76 -5.34 -9.24
CA ALA A 81 13.17 -4.60 -8.13
C ALA A 81 13.82 -3.22 -7.94
N VAL A 82 15.14 -3.10 -8.09
CA VAL A 82 15.87 -1.82 -8.07
C VAL A 82 15.44 -0.93 -9.25
N PHE A 83 15.27 -1.51 -10.43
CA PHE A 83 14.75 -0.77 -11.58
C PHE A 83 13.33 -0.26 -11.34
N LEU A 84 12.44 -1.08 -10.77
CA LEU A 84 11.10 -0.66 -10.38
C LEU A 84 11.13 0.44 -9.31
N LEU A 85 12.01 0.33 -8.31
CA LEU A 85 12.20 1.38 -7.32
C LEU A 85 12.62 2.69 -7.98
N ALA A 86 13.53 2.66 -8.96
CA ALA A 86 13.90 3.84 -9.71
C ALA A 86 12.69 4.49 -10.41
N GLN A 87 11.77 3.69 -10.95
CA GLN A 87 10.52 4.19 -11.56
C GLN A 87 9.56 4.82 -10.55
N ILE A 88 9.61 4.45 -9.27
CA ILE A 88 8.85 5.12 -8.21
C ILE A 88 9.57 6.42 -7.80
N ILE A 89 10.90 6.37 -7.66
CA ILE A 89 11.71 7.49 -7.15
C ILE A 89 11.76 8.65 -8.15
N VAL A 90 12.00 8.39 -9.43
CA VAL A 90 12.12 9.44 -10.46
C VAL A 90 10.90 10.39 -10.49
N PRO A 91 9.65 9.91 -10.63
CA PRO A 91 8.48 10.79 -10.62
C PRO A 91 8.27 11.49 -9.27
N THR A 92 8.66 10.90 -8.13
CA THR A 92 8.59 11.61 -6.84
C THR A 92 9.53 12.82 -6.81
N VAL A 93 10.75 12.68 -7.29
CA VAL A 93 11.72 13.79 -7.37
C VAL A 93 11.24 14.85 -8.36
N VAL A 94 10.72 14.44 -9.52
CA VAL A 94 10.14 15.37 -10.52
C VAL A 94 8.98 16.15 -9.91
N MET A 95 8.06 15.49 -9.22
CA MET A 95 6.93 16.13 -8.54
C MET A 95 7.38 17.13 -7.47
N VAL A 96 8.32 16.75 -6.60
CA VAL A 96 8.90 17.64 -5.57
C VAL A 96 9.55 18.86 -6.22
N THR A 97 10.29 18.65 -7.31
CA THR A 97 10.96 19.71 -8.06
C THR A 97 9.93 20.68 -8.68
N MET A 98 8.87 20.17 -9.29
CA MET A 98 7.79 20.98 -9.84
C MET A 98 7.03 21.76 -8.78
N TYR A 99 6.85 21.17 -7.59
CA TYR A 99 6.29 21.85 -6.42
C TYR A 99 7.18 23.01 -5.97
N TYR A 100 8.50 22.80 -5.94
CA TYR A 100 9.47 23.85 -5.60
C TYR A 100 9.41 25.03 -6.59
N TYR A 101 9.38 24.74 -7.90
CA TYR A 101 9.30 25.75 -8.98
C TYR A 101 7.89 26.31 -9.23
N ARG A 102 6.90 25.96 -8.39
CA ARG A 102 5.51 26.47 -8.47
C ARG A 102 4.78 26.13 -9.77
N PHE A 103 5.12 25.02 -10.44
CA PHE A 103 4.41 24.52 -11.61
C PHE A 103 3.09 23.80 -11.26
N TYR A 104 2.24 24.42 -10.43
CA TYR A 104 1.02 23.82 -9.88
C TYR A 104 0.01 23.37 -10.95
N ARG A 105 -0.07 24.08 -12.08
CA ARG A 105 -0.97 23.70 -13.18
C ARG A 105 -0.55 22.36 -13.80
N ILE A 106 0.75 22.17 -14.01
CA ILE A 106 1.27 20.94 -14.61
C ILE A 106 1.17 19.79 -13.61
N MET A 107 1.48 20.03 -12.34
CA MET A 107 1.29 19.01 -11.29
C MET A 107 -0.16 18.56 -11.18
N ARG A 108 -1.13 19.49 -11.13
CA ARG A 108 -2.55 19.13 -11.09
C ARG A 108 -2.96 18.34 -12.33
N ALA A 109 -2.56 18.79 -13.52
CA ALA A 109 -2.86 18.07 -14.75
C ALA A 109 -2.27 16.65 -14.77
N TRP A 110 -1.04 16.49 -14.28
CA TRP A 110 -0.37 15.19 -14.17
C TRP A 110 -1.05 14.25 -13.17
N ILE A 111 -1.35 14.73 -11.96
CA ILE A 111 -2.06 13.93 -10.94
C ILE A 111 -3.43 13.51 -11.48
N THR A 112 -4.21 14.43 -12.06
CA THR A 112 -5.51 14.10 -12.65
C THR A 112 -5.37 13.08 -13.77
N PHE A 113 -4.35 13.20 -14.62
CA PHE A 113 -4.10 12.21 -15.68
C PHE A 113 -3.81 10.81 -15.13
N VAL A 114 -2.92 10.70 -14.13
CA VAL A 114 -2.58 9.41 -13.49
C VAL A 114 -3.81 8.82 -12.78
N SER A 115 -4.59 9.64 -12.05
CA SER A 115 -5.84 9.22 -11.41
C SER A 115 -6.87 8.75 -12.43
N CYS A 116 -7.04 9.44 -13.57
CA CYS A 116 -7.90 8.97 -14.65
C CYS A 116 -7.45 7.60 -15.18
N TRP A 117 -6.14 7.45 -15.42
CA TRP A 117 -5.58 6.20 -15.98
C TRP A 117 -5.84 5.01 -15.05
N ILE A 118 -5.52 5.14 -13.75
CA ILE A 118 -5.71 4.05 -12.79
C ILE A 118 -7.19 3.73 -12.57
N LEU A 119 -8.07 4.74 -12.54
CA LEU A 119 -9.51 4.57 -12.38
C LEU A 119 -10.21 3.96 -13.61
N VAL A 120 -9.53 3.85 -14.76
CA VAL A 120 -10.04 3.11 -15.93
C VAL A 120 -9.45 1.72 -16.00
N GLU A 121 -8.11 1.62 -15.98
CA GLU A 121 -7.42 0.36 -16.24
C GLU A 121 -7.65 -0.66 -15.12
N ALA A 122 -7.60 -0.23 -13.86
CA ALA A 122 -7.73 -1.16 -12.76
C ALA A 122 -9.13 -1.78 -12.61
N PRO A 123 -10.24 -1.01 -12.65
CA PRO A 123 -11.57 -1.61 -12.64
C PRO A 123 -11.83 -2.48 -13.86
N ALA A 124 -11.34 -2.10 -15.05
CA ALA A 124 -11.47 -2.91 -16.25
C ALA A 124 -10.74 -4.26 -16.11
N MET A 125 -9.53 -4.26 -15.55
CA MET A 125 -8.78 -5.47 -15.23
C MET A 125 -9.51 -6.33 -14.19
N TYR A 126 -9.95 -5.73 -13.10
CA TYR A 126 -10.69 -6.42 -12.04
C TYR A 126 -11.94 -7.12 -12.58
N MET A 127 -12.69 -6.41 -13.42
CA MET A 127 -13.90 -6.92 -14.05
C MET A 127 -13.61 -8.11 -14.97
N LYS A 128 -12.52 -8.08 -15.77
CA LYS A 128 -12.09 -9.25 -16.57
C LYS A 128 -11.78 -10.48 -15.72
N ILE A 129 -11.16 -10.28 -14.56
CA ILE A 129 -10.83 -11.36 -13.62
C ILE A 129 -12.11 -11.94 -13.03
N VAL A 130 -12.97 -11.10 -12.46
CA VAL A 130 -14.22 -11.53 -11.80
C VAL A 130 -15.17 -12.18 -12.80
N CYS A 131 -15.45 -11.51 -13.93
CA CYS A 131 -16.40 -12.01 -14.92
C CYS A 131 -16.03 -13.40 -15.40
N GLY A 132 -14.77 -13.65 -15.77
CA GLY A 132 -14.42 -14.99 -16.20
C GLY A 132 -13.97 -15.95 -15.10
N ALA A 133 -13.90 -15.55 -13.84
CA ALA A 133 -13.94 -16.48 -12.70
C ALA A 133 -15.34 -17.08 -12.54
N TYR A 134 -16.38 -16.25 -12.68
CA TYR A 134 -17.77 -16.67 -12.53
C TYR A 134 -18.46 -17.07 -13.86
N GLY A 135 -17.72 -17.10 -14.97
CA GLY A 135 -18.27 -17.42 -16.30
C GLY A 135 -19.30 -16.40 -16.82
N VAL A 136 -19.34 -15.20 -16.24
CA VAL A 136 -20.20 -14.10 -16.67
C VAL A 136 -19.59 -13.47 -17.93
N GLN A 137 -20.33 -13.50 -19.02
CA GLN A 137 -19.95 -12.83 -20.26
C GLN A 137 -20.55 -11.44 -20.24
N MET A 138 -19.70 -10.41 -20.17
CA MET A 138 -20.13 -9.02 -20.31
C MET A 138 -19.70 -8.46 -21.65
N ASP A 139 -20.62 -7.77 -22.30
CA ASP A 139 -20.34 -7.01 -23.51
C ASP A 139 -19.54 -5.74 -23.18
N ILE A 140 -18.81 -5.24 -24.19
CA ILE A 140 -17.91 -4.09 -24.03
C ILE A 140 -18.65 -2.79 -23.67
N PHE A 141 -19.94 -2.66 -24.02
CA PHE A 141 -20.71 -1.47 -23.74
C PHE A 141 -21.13 -1.41 -22.27
N SER A 142 -21.70 -2.50 -21.74
CA SER A 142 -22.03 -2.62 -20.31
C SER A 142 -20.77 -2.47 -19.44
N ALA A 143 -19.69 -3.12 -19.85
CA ALA A 143 -18.38 -3.00 -19.22
C ALA A 143 -17.88 -1.54 -19.22
N GLY A 144 -17.90 -0.88 -20.38
CA GLY A 144 -17.46 0.50 -20.53
C GLY A 144 -18.29 1.48 -19.71
N LEU A 145 -19.62 1.27 -19.64
CA LEU A 145 -20.51 2.10 -18.83
C LEU A 145 -20.21 1.98 -17.33
N LEU A 146 -19.98 0.76 -16.83
CA LEU A 146 -19.63 0.55 -15.41
C LEU A 146 -18.29 1.20 -15.06
N VAL A 147 -17.27 0.98 -15.89
CA VAL A 147 -15.93 1.58 -15.69
C VAL A 147 -15.99 3.10 -15.78
N TYR A 148 -16.74 3.65 -16.73
CA TYR A 148 -16.92 5.10 -16.87
C TYR A 148 -17.61 5.72 -15.66
N ASN A 149 -18.69 5.12 -15.15
CA ASN A 149 -19.38 5.62 -13.96
C ASN A 149 -18.46 5.58 -12.73
N PHE A 150 -17.70 4.50 -12.57
CA PHE A 150 -16.71 4.39 -11.49
C PHE A 150 -15.62 5.46 -11.60
N MET A 151 -15.07 5.68 -12.80
CA MET A 151 -14.04 6.68 -13.05
C MET A 151 -14.54 8.11 -12.83
N ALA A 152 -15.71 8.47 -13.40
CA ALA A 152 -16.28 9.80 -13.25
C ALA A 152 -16.56 10.13 -11.77
N LEU A 153 -17.15 9.19 -11.03
CA LEU A 153 -17.40 9.37 -9.60
C LEU A 153 -16.11 9.38 -8.79
N GLY A 154 -15.13 8.53 -9.10
CA GLY A 154 -13.81 8.53 -8.44
C GLY A 154 -13.06 9.85 -8.62
N LEU A 155 -13.09 10.44 -9.83
CA LEU A 155 -12.50 11.75 -10.08
C LEU A 155 -13.27 12.87 -9.36
N ALA A 156 -14.61 12.81 -9.36
CA ALA A 156 -15.42 13.76 -8.62
C ALA A 156 -15.11 13.72 -7.12
N VAL A 157 -15.02 12.52 -6.54
CA VAL A 157 -14.66 12.30 -5.13
C VAL A 157 -13.25 12.76 -4.80
N SER A 158 -12.33 12.67 -5.76
CA SER A 158 -10.93 13.10 -5.59
C SER A 158 -10.77 14.62 -5.59
N VAL A 159 -11.59 15.34 -6.38
CA VAL A 159 -11.47 16.80 -6.56
C VAL A 159 -12.45 17.57 -5.66
N SER A 160 -13.59 16.99 -5.33
CA SER A 160 -14.68 17.64 -4.59
C SER A 160 -14.65 17.29 -3.10
N LYS A 161 -15.32 18.13 -2.30
CA LYS A 161 -15.56 17.88 -0.87
C LYS A 161 -16.75 16.93 -0.69
N GLU A 162 -16.56 15.68 -1.10
CA GLU A 162 -17.58 14.63 -0.99
C GLU A 162 -17.65 14.02 0.42
N PRO A 163 -18.73 13.29 0.78
CA PRO A 163 -18.85 12.63 2.08
C PRO A 163 -17.68 11.69 2.34
N LEU A 164 -17.13 11.75 3.56
CA LEU A 164 -15.91 11.05 3.94
C LEU A 164 -15.95 9.55 3.67
N ALA A 165 -17.09 8.90 3.95
CA ALA A 165 -17.24 7.45 3.73
C ALA A 165 -17.05 7.06 2.26
N LEU A 166 -17.55 7.87 1.32
CA LEU A 166 -17.39 7.61 -0.10
C LEU A 166 -15.94 7.79 -0.53
N ARG A 167 -15.26 8.82 -0.02
CA ARG A 167 -13.82 9.02 -0.25
C ARG A 167 -12.97 7.88 0.29
N GLN A 168 -13.25 7.43 1.51
CA GLN A 168 -12.58 6.27 2.11
C GLN A 168 -12.82 4.99 1.32
N PHE A 169 -14.04 4.77 0.82
CA PHE A 169 -14.34 3.64 -0.05
C PHE A 169 -13.49 3.66 -1.33
N TYR A 170 -13.43 4.79 -2.04
CA TYR A 170 -12.60 4.91 -3.24
C TYR A 170 -11.12 4.68 -2.96
N TRP A 171 -10.59 5.24 -1.88
CA TRP A 171 -9.18 5.04 -1.49
C TRP A 171 -8.85 3.58 -1.16
N ILE A 172 -9.74 2.86 -0.46
CA ILE A 172 -9.56 1.44 -0.16
C ILE A 172 -9.56 0.62 -1.46
N VAL A 173 -10.54 0.87 -2.34
CA VAL A 173 -10.66 0.14 -3.61
C VAL A 173 -9.47 0.44 -4.53
N GLU A 174 -9.06 1.70 -4.67
CA GLU A 174 -7.91 2.10 -5.48
C GLU A 174 -6.60 1.49 -4.96
N SER A 175 -6.41 1.44 -3.64
CA SER A 175 -5.25 0.78 -3.03
C SER A 175 -5.23 -0.72 -3.32
N SER A 176 -6.39 -1.39 -3.24
CA SER A 176 -6.52 -2.82 -3.54
C SER A 176 -6.22 -3.11 -5.02
N PHE A 177 -6.66 -2.23 -5.90
CA PHE A 177 -6.42 -2.30 -7.33
C PHE A 177 -4.95 -2.12 -7.69
N MET A 178 -4.28 -1.15 -7.09
CA MET A 178 -2.84 -0.99 -7.25
C MET A 178 -2.08 -2.24 -6.78
N ALA A 179 -2.50 -2.84 -5.67
CA ALA A 179 -1.91 -4.09 -5.20
C ALA A 179 -2.10 -5.26 -6.19
N LEU A 180 -3.30 -5.40 -6.77
CA LEU A 180 -3.59 -6.42 -7.78
C LEU A 180 -2.78 -6.21 -9.07
N ILE A 181 -2.60 -4.96 -9.51
CA ILE A 181 -1.73 -4.61 -10.63
C ILE A 181 -0.29 -5.06 -10.36
N LEU A 182 0.26 -4.78 -9.17
CA LEU A 182 1.61 -5.21 -8.80
C LEU A 182 1.74 -6.74 -8.75
N ILE A 183 0.76 -7.45 -8.18
CA ILE A 183 0.74 -8.93 -8.15
C ILE A 183 0.67 -9.50 -9.57
N ARG A 184 -0.07 -8.87 -10.47
CA ARG A 184 -0.31 -9.33 -11.83
C ARG A 184 0.87 -9.14 -12.78
N PHE A 185 1.58 -8.02 -12.64
CA PHE A 185 2.61 -7.62 -13.59
C PHE A 185 4.03 -7.89 -13.11
N LEU A 186 4.24 -8.19 -11.82
CA LEU A 186 5.55 -8.51 -11.29
C LEU A 186 5.75 -10.02 -11.14
N PRO A 187 6.87 -10.55 -11.65
CA PRO A 187 7.28 -11.91 -11.36
C PRO A 187 7.39 -12.16 -9.85
N SER A 188 7.18 -13.41 -9.43
CA SER A 188 7.10 -13.78 -8.01
C SER A 188 8.35 -13.39 -7.21
N TRP A 189 9.56 -13.63 -7.75
CA TRP A 189 10.81 -13.30 -7.06
C TRP A 189 11.04 -11.80 -7.01
N THR A 190 10.79 -11.11 -8.12
CA THR A 190 10.84 -9.64 -8.19
C THR A 190 9.88 -9.00 -7.18
N LEU A 191 8.67 -9.53 -7.01
CA LEU A 191 7.69 -9.03 -6.05
C LEU A 191 8.16 -9.18 -4.59
N TRP A 192 8.75 -10.33 -4.22
CA TRP A 192 9.36 -10.51 -2.90
C TRP A 192 10.54 -9.55 -2.68
N ALA A 193 11.39 -9.35 -3.69
CA ALA A 193 12.49 -8.39 -3.62
C ALA A 193 11.98 -6.96 -3.41
N VAL A 194 10.91 -6.55 -4.10
CA VAL A 194 10.26 -5.24 -3.92
C VAL A 194 9.72 -5.09 -2.49
N LEU A 195 9.02 -6.11 -1.96
CA LEU A 195 8.49 -6.09 -0.59
C LEU A 195 9.59 -5.97 0.49
N CYS A 196 10.80 -6.46 0.22
CA CYS A 196 11.95 -6.29 1.11
C CYS A 196 12.65 -4.93 0.93
N LEU A 197 12.76 -4.42 -0.30
CA LEU A 197 13.52 -3.21 -0.60
C LEU A 197 12.74 -1.91 -0.30
N ILE A 198 11.41 -1.90 -0.48
CA ILE A 198 10.59 -0.71 -0.22
C ILE A 198 10.64 -0.24 1.24
N PRO A 199 10.54 -1.12 2.25
CA PRO A 199 10.81 -0.76 3.65
C PRO A 199 12.11 0.00 3.88
N ILE A 200 13.18 -0.43 3.20
CA ILE A 200 14.50 0.18 3.34
C ILE A 200 14.48 1.58 2.69
N TRP A 201 13.88 1.70 1.51
CA TRP A 201 13.71 2.98 0.84
C TRP A 201 12.86 3.96 1.66
N ASP A 202 11.73 3.53 2.21
CA ASP A 202 10.83 4.36 3.01
C ASP A 202 11.55 4.92 4.25
N LEU A 203 12.35 4.08 4.93
CA LEU A 203 13.20 4.50 6.03
C LEU A 203 14.22 5.58 5.59
N VAL A 204 14.87 5.39 4.44
CA VAL A 204 15.83 6.35 3.88
C VAL A 204 15.14 7.65 3.48
N ALA A 205 14.00 7.58 2.80
CA ALA A 205 13.28 8.74 2.31
C ALA A 205 12.73 9.64 3.44
N VAL A 206 12.40 9.06 4.59
CA VAL A 206 11.93 9.79 5.78
C VAL A 206 13.07 10.25 6.68
N LEU A 207 14.06 9.39 6.98
CA LEU A 207 15.12 9.71 7.94
C LEU A 207 16.31 10.46 7.33
N ALA A 208 16.51 10.40 6.01
CA ALA A 208 17.59 11.15 5.38
C ALA A 208 17.37 12.66 5.52
N THR A 209 18.47 13.39 5.78
CA THR A 209 18.45 14.85 5.89
C THR A 209 18.04 15.56 4.60
N ILE A 210 18.14 14.88 3.46
CA ILE A 210 17.76 15.37 2.12
C ILE A 210 16.62 14.50 1.53
N GLY A 211 15.77 13.95 2.41
CA GLY A 211 14.62 13.16 1.98
C GLY A 211 13.61 14.00 1.16
N PRO A 212 13.13 13.52 0.00
CA PRO A 212 12.18 14.27 -0.84
C PRO A 212 10.87 14.58 -0.08
N LEU A 213 10.39 13.63 0.73
CA LEU A 213 9.22 13.79 1.58
C LEU A 213 9.43 14.85 2.66
N ARG A 214 10.62 14.89 3.27
CA ARG A 214 10.97 15.89 4.29
C ARG A 214 10.97 17.30 3.71
N ILE A 215 11.54 17.48 2.51
CA ILE A 215 11.57 18.77 1.80
C ILE A 215 10.15 19.26 1.51
N MET A 216 9.25 18.36 1.09
CA MET A 216 7.84 18.72 0.85
C MET A 216 7.12 19.14 2.13
N VAL A 217 7.28 18.40 3.22
CA VAL A 217 6.65 18.70 4.51
C VAL A 217 7.13 20.04 5.07
N GLU A 218 8.45 20.29 5.04
CA GLU A 218 9.03 21.55 5.51
C GLU A 218 8.57 22.72 4.62
N ALA A 219 8.58 22.55 3.29
CA ALA A 219 8.12 23.59 2.36
C ALA A 219 6.62 23.90 2.49
N ALA A 220 5.78 22.92 2.78
CA ALA A 220 4.36 23.13 3.03
C ALA A 220 4.11 23.84 4.36
N ALA A 221 4.83 23.45 5.42
CA ALA A 221 4.74 24.06 6.74
C ALA A 221 5.14 25.55 6.73
N GLU A 222 6.19 25.92 5.98
CA GLU A 222 6.61 27.31 5.81
C GLU A 222 5.56 28.16 5.09
N ARG A 223 4.82 27.56 4.15
CA ARG A 223 3.94 28.30 3.23
C ARG A 223 2.51 28.45 3.74
N LYS A 224 2.13 27.76 4.83
CA LYS A 224 0.71 27.62 5.26
C LYS A 224 -0.21 27.08 4.14
N ASP A 225 0.38 26.48 3.11
CA ASP A 225 -0.37 25.76 2.11
C ASP A 225 -0.83 24.47 2.79
N GLY A 226 -2.14 24.31 2.96
CA GLY A 226 -2.70 23.07 3.50
C GLY A 226 -2.46 21.94 2.51
N LEU A 227 -1.28 21.30 2.57
CA LEU A 227 -0.93 20.10 1.80
C LEU A 227 -1.99 19.00 1.97
N HIS A 228 -2.71 19.04 3.10
CA HIS A 228 -3.83 18.17 3.45
C HIS A 228 -5.06 18.30 2.52
N ALA A 229 -5.12 19.30 1.63
CA ALA A 229 -6.28 19.54 0.77
C ALA A 229 -6.23 18.85 -0.62
N ASP A 230 -5.08 18.31 -1.05
CA ASP A 230 -4.86 17.86 -2.43
C ASP A 230 -5.02 16.33 -2.64
N GLY A 231 -5.64 15.60 -1.70
CA GLY A 231 -6.21 14.26 -1.97
C GLY A 231 -5.24 13.06 -2.00
N PHE A 232 -3.94 13.26 -1.72
CA PHE A 232 -2.94 12.18 -1.74
C PHE A 232 -2.78 11.40 -0.42
N VAL A 233 -3.41 11.87 0.66
CA VAL A 233 -3.21 11.34 2.00
C VAL A 233 -4.53 10.79 2.54
N PHE A 234 -4.52 9.55 3.02
CA PHE A 234 -5.68 8.98 3.69
C PHE A 234 -5.89 9.73 5.01
N SER A 235 -6.82 10.69 5.00
CA SER A 235 -7.25 11.39 6.19
C SER A 235 -8.41 10.64 6.83
N THR A 236 -8.22 10.17 8.05
CA THR A 236 -9.36 9.88 8.94
C THR A 236 -10.14 11.17 9.20
N ALA A 237 -11.42 11.05 9.58
CA ALA A 237 -12.39 12.16 9.69
C ALA A 237 -11.98 13.34 10.58
N ALA A 238 -10.94 13.19 11.39
CA ALA A 238 -10.49 14.18 12.34
C ALA A 238 -8.98 14.34 12.25
N ASP A 239 -8.55 15.60 12.29
CA ASP A 239 -7.17 16.07 12.19
C ASP A 239 -6.19 15.21 13.01
N GLY A 240 -5.21 14.56 12.36
CA GLY A 240 -3.97 14.18 13.04
C GLY A 240 -3.39 12.79 12.80
N ILE A 241 -4.11 11.85 12.16
CA ILE A 241 -3.53 10.55 11.75
C ILE A 241 -3.71 10.39 10.24
N GLU A 242 -2.69 10.84 9.54
CA GLU A 242 -2.56 10.80 8.09
C GLU A 242 -1.62 9.65 7.74
N MET A 243 -2.14 8.61 7.09
CA MET A 243 -1.31 7.53 6.55
C MET A 243 -1.24 7.62 5.03
N GLY A 244 -0.07 7.29 4.49
CA GLY A 244 0.14 7.25 3.05
C GLY A 244 -0.71 6.15 2.42
N LEU A 245 -1.40 6.47 1.32
CA LEU A 245 -2.11 5.47 0.50
C LEU A 245 -1.19 4.31 0.07
N GLY A 246 0.12 4.57 -0.06
CA GLY A 246 1.12 3.55 -0.39
C GLY A 246 1.23 2.40 0.62
N ASP A 247 1.01 2.65 1.91
CA ASP A 247 1.13 1.63 2.95
C ASP A 247 0.06 0.54 2.74
N PHE A 248 -1.17 0.96 2.42
CA PHE A 248 -2.31 0.08 2.15
C PHE A 248 -2.04 -0.83 0.95
N VAL A 249 -1.38 -0.30 -0.08
CA VAL A 249 -0.99 -1.05 -1.28
C VAL A 249 -0.05 -2.18 -0.87
N PHE A 250 1.06 -1.88 -0.17
CA PHE A 250 2.06 -2.91 0.13
C PHE A 250 1.61 -3.94 1.15
N TYR A 251 0.78 -3.56 2.13
CA TYR A 251 0.13 -4.52 3.03
C TYR A 251 -0.74 -5.51 2.23
N SER A 252 -1.49 -5.01 1.26
CA SER A 252 -2.37 -5.82 0.41
C SER A 252 -1.58 -6.65 -0.61
N VAL A 253 -0.45 -6.16 -1.12
CA VAL A 253 0.47 -6.92 -1.97
C VAL A 253 1.03 -8.12 -1.22
N LEU A 254 1.50 -7.92 0.02
CA LEU A 254 2.00 -9.01 0.85
C LEU A 254 0.90 -10.04 1.13
N ALA A 255 -0.28 -9.60 1.58
CA ALA A 255 -1.40 -10.48 1.87
C ALA A 255 -1.85 -11.28 0.64
N GLY A 256 -1.97 -10.61 -0.51
CA GLY A 256 -2.29 -11.26 -1.79
C GLY A 256 -1.21 -12.24 -2.24
N LYS A 257 0.06 -11.89 -2.10
CA LYS A 257 1.16 -12.78 -2.48
C LYS A 257 1.21 -14.03 -1.60
N VAL A 258 1.01 -13.88 -0.30
CA VAL A 258 0.91 -15.01 0.63
C VAL A 258 -0.31 -15.87 0.30
N ALA A 259 -1.43 -15.28 -0.11
CA ALA A 259 -2.61 -16.05 -0.55
C ALA A 259 -2.33 -16.95 -1.76
N MET A 260 -1.45 -16.53 -2.67
CA MET A 260 -1.03 -17.37 -3.81
C MET A 260 -0.22 -18.61 -3.40
N LEU A 261 0.29 -18.68 -2.16
CA LEU A 261 0.99 -19.86 -1.65
C LEU A 261 0.03 -21.01 -1.33
N GLY A 262 -1.26 -20.72 -1.13
CA GLY A 262 -2.31 -21.73 -0.93
C GLY A 262 -2.55 -22.16 0.52
N ASP A 263 -1.77 -21.67 1.49
CA ASP A 263 -1.95 -21.97 2.92
C ASP A 263 -2.64 -20.81 3.66
N TRP A 264 -3.89 -21.04 4.05
CA TRP A 264 -4.71 -20.07 4.79
C TRP A 264 -4.16 -19.73 6.17
N ALA A 265 -3.43 -20.63 6.83
CA ALA A 265 -2.82 -20.36 8.13
C ALA A 265 -1.76 -19.26 8.01
N ILE A 266 -0.98 -19.28 6.93
CA ILE A 266 0.07 -18.28 6.66
C ILE A 266 -0.55 -16.96 6.25
N VAL A 267 -1.63 -16.98 5.44
CA VAL A 267 -2.40 -15.77 5.10
C VAL A 267 -2.89 -15.09 6.37
N PHE A 268 -3.52 -15.85 7.27
CA PHE A 268 -4.04 -15.31 8.53
C PHE A 268 -2.92 -14.82 9.45
N ALA A 269 -1.83 -15.57 9.60
CA ALA A 269 -0.68 -15.17 10.40
C ALA A 269 -0.02 -13.89 9.87
N SER A 270 0.19 -13.79 8.55
CA SER A 270 0.71 -12.57 7.91
C SER A 270 -0.25 -11.39 8.06
N PHE A 271 -1.57 -11.61 7.92
CA PHE A 271 -2.59 -10.58 8.11
C PHE A 271 -2.55 -10.01 9.54
N VAL A 272 -2.56 -10.89 10.55
CA VAL A 272 -2.45 -10.49 11.96
C VAL A 272 -1.09 -9.83 12.23
N GLY A 273 -0.01 -10.36 11.66
CA GLY A 273 1.34 -9.78 11.77
C GLY A 273 1.41 -8.33 11.28
N VAL A 274 0.80 -8.02 10.14
CA VAL A 274 0.71 -6.65 9.62
C VAL A 274 -0.10 -5.76 10.56
N LEU A 275 -1.27 -6.20 11.04
CA LEU A 275 -2.08 -5.40 11.96
C LEU A 275 -1.37 -5.11 13.28
N VAL A 276 -0.69 -6.12 13.85
CA VAL A 276 0.16 -5.97 15.04
C VAL A 276 1.29 -4.98 14.77
N GLY A 277 1.96 -5.10 13.63
CA GLY A 277 3.03 -4.19 13.23
C GLY A 277 2.57 -2.74 13.06
N VAL A 278 1.36 -2.51 12.54
CA VAL A 278 0.74 -1.18 12.47
C VAL A 278 0.48 -0.64 13.89
N CYS A 279 -0.09 -1.44 14.79
CA CYS A 279 -0.28 -1.07 16.19
C CYS A 279 1.05 -0.72 16.89
N VAL A 280 2.10 -1.53 16.66
CA VAL A 280 3.44 -1.28 17.20
C VAL A 280 4.03 0.02 16.63
N THR A 281 3.88 0.29 15.34
CA THR A 281 4.36 1.54 14.73
C THR A 281 3.67 2.75 15.35
N ILE A 282 2.35 2.71 15.49
CA ILE A 282 1.58 3.82 16.09
C ILE A 282 2.02 4.04 17.55
N TYR A 283 2.26 2.96 18.30
CA TYR A 283 2.81 3.04 19.64
C TYR A 283 4.22 3.66 19.67
N LEU A 284 5.11 3.26 18.77
CA LEU A 284 6.46 3.83 18.66
C LEU A 284 6.44 5.31 18.25
N ALA A 285 5.54 5.70 17.35
CA ALA A 285 5.34 7.08 16.95
C ALA A 285 4.86 7.94 18.14
N ALA A 286 3.96 7.40 18.96
CA ALA A 286 3.51 8.06 20.18
C ALA A 286 4.64 8.26 21.21
N LEU A 287 5.58 7.31 21.30
CA LEU A 287 6.74 7.43 22.19
C LEU A 287 7.80 8.43 21.71
N ARG A 288 8.09 8.46 20.40
CA ARG A 288 9.16 9.30 19.86
C ARG A 288 8.77 10.73 19.56
N GLN A 289 7.46 11.06 19.54
CA GLN A 289 6.94 12.38 19.14
C GLN A 289 7.48 12.87 17.78
N SER A 290 7.93 11.94 16.93
CA SER A 290 8.49 12.19 15.61
C SER A 290 7.75 11.32 14.61
N ALA A 291 7.58 11.78 13.37
CA ALA A 291 7.05 10.95 12.29
C ALA A 291 7.97 9.73 12.08
N VAL A 292 7.42 8.52 12.27
CA VAL A 292 8.10 7.25 12.03
C VAL A 292 7.44 6.61 10.82
N PRO A 293 8.21 6.13 9.81
CA PRO A 293 7.64 5.39 8.68
C PRO A 293 6.91 4.14 9.17
N ALA A 294 5.66 3.95 8.73
CA ALA A 294 4.80 2.85 9.20
C ALA A 294 5.01 1.53 8.47
N LEU A 295 5.50 1.62 7.24
CA LEU A 295 5.68 0.51 6.34
C LEU A 295 6.75 -0.51 6.82
N PRO A 296 7.93 -0.11 7.36
CA PRO A 296 9.01 -1.07 7.62
C PRO A 296 8.72 -2.07 8.74
N VAL A 297 8.17 -1.61 9.87
CA VAL A 297 7.87 -2.49 11.01
C VAL A 297 6.73 -3.44 10.63
N SER A 298 5.68 -2.92 10.00
CA SER A 298 4.49 -3.69 9.64
C SER A 298 4.77 -4.77 8.61
N LEU A 299 5.54 -4.45 7.55
CA LEU A 299 5.97 -5.45 6.58
C LEU A 299 6.97 -6.45 7.15
N ALA A 300 7.88 -6.05 8.04
CA ALA A 300 8.79 -6.99 8.68
C ALA A 300 8.04 -8.08 9.43
N PHE A 301 7.03 -7.73 10.25
CA PHE A 301 6.21 -8.73 10.94
C PHE A 301 5.49 -9.67 9.96
N GLY A 302 4.83 -9.14 8.93
CA GLY A 302 4.17 -10.00 7.93
C GLY A 302 5.15 -10.90 7.14
N LEU A 303 6.30 -10.36 6.74
CA LEU A 303 7.33 -11.09 5.98
C LEU A 303 7.97 -12.21 6.80
N THR A 304 8.08 -12.08 8.13
CA THR A 304 8.60 -13.17 8.95
C THR A 304 7.73 -14.43 8.83
N PHE A 305 6.40 -14.31 8.94
CA PHE A 305 5.49 -15.45 8.75
C PHE A 305 5.57 -16.04 7.34
N ALA A 306 5.73 -15.19 6.32
CA ALA A 306 5.96 -15.65 4.95
C ALA A 306 7.30 -16.40 4.78
N ALA A 307 8.36 -15.98 5.48
CA ALA A 307 9.66 -16.64 5.45
C ALA A 307 9.63 -18.00 6.17
N PHE A 308 8.88 -18.10 7.27
CA PHE A 308 8.70 -19.35 8.03
C PHE A 308 7.64 -20.29 7.43
N GLN A 309 7.12 -20.01 6.23
CA GLN A 309 6.06 -20.78 5.58
C GLN A 309 6.31 -22.29 5.55
N ASN A 310 7.54 -22.70 5.19
CA ASN A 310 7.87 -24.12 5.04
C ASN A 310 7.79 -24.87 6.38
N ILE A 311 8.19 -24.21 7.46
CA ILE A 311 8.16 -24.77 8.81
C ILE A 311 6.72 -24.87 9.31
N ILE A 312 5.95 -23.79 9.14
CA ILE A 312 4.54 -23.73 9.56
C ILE A 312 3.71 -24.77 8.79
N HIS A 313 3.87 -24.85 7.48
CA HIS A 313 3.15 -25.78 6.64
C HIS A 313 3.50 -27.25 6.96
N SER A 314 4.79 -27.57 7.15
CA SER A 314 5.21 -28.91 7.55
C SER A 314 4.61 -29.32 8.89
N PHE A 315 4.69 -28.44 9.88
CA PHE A 315 4.17 -28.69 11.23
C PHE A 315 2.64 -28.86 11.24
N ASN A 316 1.91 -27.98 10.54
CA ASN A 316 0.46 -28.08 10.42
C ASN A 316 0.02 -29.38 9.75
N ASN A 317 0.74 -29.83 8.71
CA ASN A 317 0.43 -31.07 8.03
C ASN A 317 0.65 -32.31 8.92
N GLU A 318 1.69 -32.30 9.76
CA GLU A 318 1.90 -33.37 10.74
C GLU A 318 0.78 -33.42 11.78
N LEU A 319 0.37 -32.28 12.32
CA LEU A 319 -0.74 -32.19 13.27
C LEU A 319 -2.07 -32.66 12.65
N LEU A 320 -2.37 -32.23 11.43
CA LEU A 320 -3.56 -32.64 10.69
C LEU A 320 -3.54 -34.14 10.39
N ALA A 321 -2.39 -34.71 10.05
CA ALA A 321 -2.24 -36.16 9.83
C ALA A 321 -2.49 -36.97 11.11
N MET A 322 -2.11 -36.42 12.27
CA MET A 322 -2.35 -37.03 13.58
C MET A 322 -3.74 -36.72 14.16
N GLN A 323 -4.54 -35.89 13.49
CA GLN A 323 -5.80 -35.32 14.02
C GLN A 323 -5.63 -34.68 15.41
N ALA A 324 -4.44 -34.14 15.68
CA ALA A 324 -4.12 -33.46 16.92
C ALA A 324 -4.40 -31.96 16.79
N PHE A 325 -5.21 -31.41 17.69
CA PHE A 325 -5.52 -29.98 17.76
C PHE A 325 -4.87 -29.39 19.03
N ILE A 326 -4.12 -28.30 18.86
CA ILE A 326 -3.42 -27.56 19.92
C ILE A 326 -4.07 -26.20 20.12
#